data_AF-A0A957F9U0-F1
#
_entry.id   AF-A0A957F9U0-F1
#
_cell.length_a   1.000
_cell.length_b   1.000
_cell.length_c   1.000
_cell.angle_alpha   90.00
_cell.angle_beta   90.00
_cell.angle_gamma   90.00
#
_symmetry.space_group_name_H-M   'P 1'
#
loop_
_entity.id
_entity.type
_entity.pdbx_description
1 polymer ?
#
loop_
_entity_poly.entity_id
_entity_poly.type
_entity_poly.pdbx_seq_one_letter_code
_entity_poly.pdbx_strand_id
1 'polypeptide(L)'
;TYADDIQPWLGQYFGFALLDVTLDEYGNMDDVAWLLVAETRNGSAADDFLAKVAATWAENHDVAAVNESYNGIAITSFPAEMPGEGLALARSGRMVLAAANVDVIKQAIDTQKGNSLADKAAFQDAVADLPTERVVTMYMDGAQLTGLMEQVNPMAAGLGLSAANALSMSGLKGTAVSLTFVDAGLQIDTVNAYNADELSSAQRTMLDAYTTAPVSLSLFPEDTFLYMGAQGLGNIWELYRETLVTQMGDPEAFSESMALFARDFGINPDTDFLPYLNRELAFGLMPADSGLLADELDLPMGMVLVVGTDNEAALAASIATFTEKITDPNTSGLGQANRVESNGLTLYEFSTSYDEALRLTYGTGRDYFYLGTSTADIQSLQFGGGTALADSDGYQTAVAAFPDEMVPVMYLDLRSLMSTVRSSVATSNTDMTEFEQVAAVLYPLHTIAAAVHINDMNMHQTTIFFIEK
;
A
#
# COMPACT_ATOMS: atom_id res chain seq x y z
N THR A 1 -7.65 -11.93 -35.50
CA THR A 1 -7.96 -12.62 -34.22
C THR A 1 -6.66 -12.98 -33.54
N TYR A 2 -6.66 -13.26 -32.24
CA TYR A 2 -5.43 -13.71 -31.55
C TYR A 2 -4.82 -14.96 -32.22
N ALA A 3 -5.65 -15.97 -32.50
CA ALA A 3 -5.21 -17.26 -33.05
C ALA A 3 -4.57 -17.15 -34.44
N ASP A 4 -5.12 -16.30 -35.32
CA ASP A 4 -4.69 -16.22 -36.71
C ASP A 4 -3.61 -15.14 -36.94
N ASP A 5 -3.65 -14.05 -36.17
CA ASP A 5 -2.82 -12.85 -36.46
C ASP A 5 -1.69 -12.62 -35.46
N ILE A 6 -1.79 -13.13 -34.21
CA ILE A 6 -0.81 -12.84 -33.14
C ILE A 6 -0.06 -14.10 -32.73
N GLN A 7 -0.80 -15.14 -32.33
CA GLN A 7 -0.25 -16.40 -31.86
C GLN A 7 0.79 -17.03 -32.81
N PRO A 8 0.67 -16.97 -34.17
CA PRO A 8 1.63 -17.64 -35.04
C PRO A 8 3.07 -17.13 -34.92
N TRP A 9 3.24 -15.83 -34.65
CA TRP A 9 4.57 -15.21 -34.60
C TRP A 9 5.06 -14.86 -33.20
N LEU A 10 4.15 -14.72 -32.22
CA LEU A 10 4.50 -14.30 -30.86
C LEU A 10 5.43 -15.31 -30.17
N GLY A 11 6.51 -14.79 -29.58
CA GLY A 11 7.50 -15.50 -28.78
C GLY A 11 7.06 -15.69 -27.34
N GLN A 12 8.02 -15.90 -26.44
CA GLN A 12 7.75 -16.11 -25.01
C GLN A 12 7.63 -14.80 -24.24
N TYR A 13 8.34 -13.76 -24.70
CA TYR A 13 8.45 -12.50 -23.97
C TYR A 13 7.70 -11.37 -24.65
N PHE A 14 7.05 -10.56 -23.82
CA PHE A 14 6.41 -9.31 -24.16
C PHE A 14 6.80 -8.28 -23.10
N GLY A 15 7.02 -7.04 -23.50
CA GLY A 15 7.35 -5.93 -22.63
C GLY A 15 6.59 -4.68 -23.04
N PHE A 16 6.26 -3.87 -22.04
CA PHE A 16 5.66 -2.56 -22.22
C PHE A 16 6.43 -1.56 -21.34
N ALA A 17 6.71 -0.39 -21.89
CA ALA A 17 7.38 0.69 -21.18
C ALA A 17 6.61 1.99 -21.41
N LEU A 18 6.42 2.74 -20.33
CA LEU A 18 6.10 4.16 -20.36
C LEU A 18 7.39 4.95 -20.19
N LEU A 19 7.55 5.97 -21.02
CA LEU A 19 8.75 6.79 -21.15
C LEU A 19 8.30 8.25 -21.07
N ASP A 20 9.15 9.10 -20.51
CA ASP A 20 8.96 10.55 -20.48
C ASP A 20 7.56 11.00 -19.98
N VAL A 21 7.05 10.33 -18.94
CA VAL A 21 5.73 10.62 -18.36
C VAL A 21 5.73 11.99 -17.69
N THR A 22 4.83 12.88 -18.12
CA THR A 22 4.54 14.15 -17.45
C THR A 22 3.06 14.23 -17.09
N LEU A 23 2.76 14.86 -15.97
CA LEU A 23 1.39 15.09 -15.51
C LEU A 23 1.02 16.57 -15.62
N ASP A 24 -0.24 16.85 -15.97
CA ASP A 24 -0.82 18.20 -15.93
C ASP A 24 -1.13 18.64 -14.48
N GLU A 25 -1.63 19.86 -14.32
CA GLU A 25 -1.99 20.42 -13.01
C GLU A 25 -3.14 19.68 -12.30
N TYR A 26 -3.85 18.80 -12.99
CA TYR A 26 -4.93 17.96 -12.48
C TYR A 26 -4.50 16.50 -12.25
N GLY A 27 -3.24 16.17 -12.54
CA GLY A 27 -2.70 14.82 -12.43
C GLY A 27 -3.05 13.90 -13.60
N ASN A 28 -3.56 14.42 -14.72
CA ASN A 28 -3.72 13.65 -15.95
C ASN A 28 -2.38 13.56 -16.69
N MET A 29 -2.16 12.51 -17.47
CA MET A 29 -0.99 12.42 -18.34
C MET A 29 -1.08 13.50 -19.43
N ASP A 30 -0.11 14.43 -19.44
CA ASP A 30 0.01 15.52 -20.42
C ASP A 30 0.85 15.08 -21.62
N ASP A 31 2.01 14.46 -21.34
CA ASP A 31 2.85 13.81 -22.34
C ASP A 31 3.27 12.42 -21.84
N VAL A 32 3.24 11.45 -22.75
CA VAL A 32 3.68 10.08 -22.49
C VAL A 32 4.15 9.42 -23.78
N ALA A 33 5.42 9.04 -23.80
CA ALA A 33 5.92 8.12 -24.79
C ALA A 33 5.68 6.68 -24.31
N TRP A 34 5.34 5.79 -25.23
CA TRP A 34 5.16 4.37 -24.92
C TRP A 34 5.91 3.51 -25.91
N LEU A 35 6.36 2.34 -25.44
CA LEU A 35 7.01 1.31 -26.23
C LEU A 35 6.43 -0.05 -25.87
N LEU A 36 6.02 -0.78 -26.90
CA LEU A 36 5.66 -2.18 -26.86
C LEU A 36 6.73 -2.99 -27.58
N VAL A 37 7.25 -4.01 -26.90
CA VAL A 37 8.23 -4.95 -27.44
C VAL A 37 7.67 -6.36 -27.34
N ALA A 38 7.63 -7.08 -28.45
CA ALA A 38 7.26 -8.49 -28.47
C ALA A 38 8.38 -9.30 -29.11
N GLU A 39 8.80 -10.37 -28.44
CA GLU A 39 9.68 -11.35 -29.07
C GLU A 39 8.93 -12.04 -30.22
N THR A 40 9.61 -12.28 -31.34
CA THR A 40 9.08 -13.08 -32.44
C THR A 40 9.82 -14.41 -32.58
N ARG A 41 9.04 -15.48 -32.77
CA ARG A 41 9.51 -16.81 -33.18
C ARG A 41 9.41 -17.04 -34.69
N ASN A 42 8.67 -16.19 -35.40
CA ASN A 42 8.50 -16.26 -36.85
C ASN A 42 8.50 -14.84 -37.47
N GLY A 43 9.65 -14.45 -38.02
CA GLY A 43 9.83 -13.11 -38.59
C GLY A 43 8.90 -12.80 -39.76
N SER A 44 8.63 -13.77 -40.65
CA SER A 44 7.75 -13.55 -41.81
C SER A 44 6.31 -13.29 -41.37
N ALA A 45 5.79 -14.09 -40.45
CA ALA A 45 4.43 -13.90 -39.95
C ALA A 45 4.29 -12.61 -39.12
N ALA A 46 5.37 -12.18 -38.45
CA ALA A 46 5.42 -10.88 -37.78
C ALA A 46 5.43 -9.71 -38.78
N ASP A 47 6.17 -9.83 -39.90
CA ASP A 47 6.19 -8.81 -40.96
C ASP A 47 4.80 -8.67 -41.60
N ASP A 48 4.13 -9.80 -41.86
CA ASP A 48 2.75 -9.81 -42.38
C ASP A 48 1.77 -9.15 -41.40
N PHE A 49 1.93 -9.42 -40.09
CA PHE A 49 1.15 -8.77 -39.04
C PHE A 49 1.38 -7.25 -39.01
N LEU A 50 2.63 -6.79 -39.05
CA LEU A 50 2.96 -5.37 -39.04
C LEU A 50 2.41 -4.65 -40.28
N ALA A 51 2.49 -5.27 -41.45
CA ALA A 51 1.89 -4.73 -42.67
C ALA A 51 0.37 -4.60 -42.56
N LYS A 52 -0.29 -5.59 -41.95
CA LYS A 52 -1.74 -5.55 -41.68
C LYS A 52 -2.10 -4.44 -40.70
N VAL A 53 -1.37 -4.30 -39.59
CA VAL A 53 -1.58 -3.21 -38.61
C VAL A 53 -1.39 -1.85 -39.28
N ALA A 54 -0.32 -1.66 -40.04
CA ALA A 54 -0.05 -0.43 -40.77
C ALA A 54 -1.18 -0.07 -41.75
N ALA A 55 -1.68 -1.05 -42.53
CA ALA A 55 -2.78 -0.83 -43.46
C ALA A 55 -4.08 -0.46 -42.74
N THR A 56 -4.43 -1.17 -41.67
CA THR A 56 -5.63 -0.88 -40.88
C THR A 56 -5.54 0.48 -40.17
N TRP A 57 -4.36 0.86 -39.66
CA TRP A 57 -4.17 2.17 -39.03
C TRP A 57 -4.36 3.32 -40.02
N ALA A 58 -3.72 3.20 -41.20
CA ALA A 58 -3.85 4.18 -42.28
C ALA A 58 -5.31 4.36 -42.71
N GLU A 59 -6.05 3.26 -42.85
CA GLU A 59 -7.47 3.28 -43.23
C GLU A 59 -8.35 3.91 -42.15
N ASN A 60 -8.16 3.55 -40.87
CA ASN A 60 -9.01 4.03 -39.79
C ASN A 60 -8.80 5.50 -39.41
N HIS A 61 -7.61 6.05 -39.66
CA HIS A 61 -7.24 7.41 -39.27
C HIS A 61 -7.08 8.38 -40.45
N ASP A 62 -7.27 7.92 -41.69
CA ASP A 62 -7.08 8.71 -42.92
C ASP A 62 -5.70 9.40 -43.00
N VAL A 63 -4.65 8.67 -42.58
CA VAL A 63 -3.27 9.14 -42.56
C VAL A 63 -2.37 8.30 -43.46
N ALA A 64 -1.42 8.95 -44.12
CA ALA A 64 -0.43 8.26 -44.94
C ALA A 64 0.73 7.73 -44.10
N ALA A 65 1.15 6.49 -44.39
CA ALA A 65 2.35 5.92 -43.81
C ALA A 65 3.61 6.67 -44.29
N VAL A 66 4.47 7.04 -43.34
CA VAL A 66 5.83 7.51 -43.60
C VAL A 66 6.78 6.33 -43.39
N ASN A 67 7.58 6.02 -44.40
CA ASN A 67 8.57 4.95 -44.32
C ASN A 67 9.97 5.53 -44.30
N GLU A 68 10.78 5.09 -43.36
CA GLU A 68 12.21 5.42 -43.29
C GLU A 68 13.04 4.20 -42.92
N SER A 69 14.36 4.33 -42.98
CA SER A 69 15.27 3.31 -42.48
C SER A 69 16.25 3.90 -41.50
N TYR A 70 16.46 3.18 -40.39
CA TYR A 70 17.43 3.52 -39.36
C TYR A 70 18.31 2.31 -39.07
N ASN A 71 19.63 2.47 -39.17
CA ASN A 71 20.59 1.37 -38.94
C ASN A 71 20.28 0.07 -39.73
N GLY A 72 19.72 0.20 -40.93
CA GLY A 72 19.34 -0.92 -41.79
C GLY A 72 18.02 -1.61 -41.43
N ILE A 73 17.27 -1.06 -40.46
CA ILE A 73 15.94 -1.51 -40.06
C ILE A 73 14.90 -0.59 -40.70
N ALA A 74 13.85 -1.16 -41.27
CA ALA A 74 12.73 -0.39 -41.80
C ALA A 74 11.80 0.04 -40.67
N ILE A 75 11.36 1.29 -40.70
CA ILE A 75 10.40 1.86 -39.77
C ILE A 75 9.23 2.42 -40.58
N THR A 76 8.02 2.04 -40.19
CA THR A 76 6.77 2.59 -40.73
C THR A 76 6.10 3.39 -39.63
N SER A 77 5.82 4.67 -39.87
CA SER A 77 5.23 5.57 -38.88
C SER A 77 4.03 6.34 -39.41
N PHE A 78 3.15 6.70 -38.49
CA PHE A 78 1.96 7.49 -38.66
C PHE A 78 2.04 8.64 -37.65
N PRO A 79 2.62 9.79 -38.04
CA PRO A 79 2.74 10.94 -37.16
C PRO A 79 1.36 11.49 -36.79
N ALA A 80 1.19 11.91 -35.56
CA ALA A 80 0.01 12.65 -35.09
C ALA A 80 0.39 14.07 -34.68
N GLU A 81 -0.58 14.98 -34.65
CA GLU A 81 -0.37 16.36 -34.19
C GLU A 81 -0.24 16.43 -32.66
N MET A 82 -0.92 15.54 -31.93
CA MET A 82 -0.82 15.44 -30.48
C MET A 82 0.24 14.40 -30.06
N PRO A 83 1.06 14.69 -29.02
CA PRO A 83 1.97 13.71 -28.43
C PRO A 83 1.23 12.44 -27.99
N GLY A 84 1.90 11.28 -28.06
CA GLY A 84 1.34 9.99 -27.66
C GLY A 84 0.32 9.35 -28.63
N GLU A 85 -0.28 10.12 -29.54
CA GLU A 85 -1.29 9.62 -30.50
C GLU A 85 -0.69 9.06 -31.80
N GLY A 86 0.62 9.26 -32.01
CA GLY A 86 1.33 8.68 -33.14
C GLY A 86 1.50 7.16 -33.01
N LEU A 87 1.82 6.51 -34.12
CA LEU A 87 2.22 5.12 -34.14
C LEU A 87 3.47 4.93 -35.00
N ALA A 88 4.49 4.28 -34.46
CA ALA A 88 5.65 3.81 -35.21
C ALA A 88 5.83 2.30 -35.00
N LEU A 89 6.13 1.60 -36.09
CA LEU A 89 6.23 0.14 -36.18
C LEU A 89 7.56 -0.26 -36.78
N ALA A 90 8.22 -1.26 -36.21
CA ALA A 90 9.43 -1.85 -36.77
C ALA A 90 9.64 -3.29 -36.31
N ARG A 91 10.47 -4.03 -37.06
CA ARG A 91 11.05 -5.30 -36.59
C ARG A 91 12.57 -5.20 -36.58
N SER A 92 13.17 -5.34 -35.41
CA SER A 92 14.63 -5.38 -35.22
C SER A 92 15.04 -6.77 -34.76
N GLY A 93 15.63 -7.55 -35.66
CA GLY A 93 16.02 -8.94 -35.38
C GLY A 93 14.80 -9.80 -34.97
N ARG A 94 14.82 -10.27 -33.72
CA ARG A 94 13.73 -11.05 -33.10
C ARG A 94 12.72 -10.21 -32.31
N MET A 95 12.78 -8.88 -32.41
CA MET A 95 11.87 -7.99 -31.68
C MET A 95 10.93 -7.30 -32.66
N VAL A 96 9.64 -7.43 -32.40
CA VAL A 96 8.59 -6.57 -32.97
C VAL A 96 8.42 -5.38 -32.04
N LEU A 97 8.46 -4.17 -32.59
CA LEU A 97 8.42 -2.90 -31.88
C LEU A 97 7.21 -2.10 -32.36
N ALA A 98 6.43 -1.60 -31.40
CA ALA A 98 5.42 -0.58 -31.64
C ALA A 98 5.61 0.54 -30.61
N ALA A 99 5.55 1.80 -31.02
CA ALA A 99 5.77 2.92 -30.12
C ALA A 99 4.96 4.16 -30.53
N ALA A 100 4.89 5.13 -29.63
CA ALA A 100 4.23 6.43 -29.86
C ALA A 100 4.83 7.19 -31.06
N ASN A 101 6.14 7.07 -31.28
CA ASN A 101 6.82 7.78 -32.35
C ASN A 101 8.11 7.07 -32.80
N VAL A 102 8.65 7.57 -33.90
CA VAL A 102 9.88 7.08 -34.53
C VAL A 102 11.08 7.13 -33.57
N ASP A 103 11.20 8.18 -32.77
CA ASP A 103 12.39 8.40 -31.94
C ASP A 103 12.49 7.34 -30.85
N VAL A 104 11.35 6.92 -30.28
CA VAL A 104 11.27 5.78 -29.35
C VAL A 104 11.70 4.47 -30.02
N ILE A 105 11.30 4.23 -31.29
CA ILE A 105 11.76 3.04 -32.04
C ILE A 105 13.28 3.10 -32.26
N LYS A 106 13.83 4.25 -32.64
CA LYS A 106 15.28 4.45 -32.83
C LYS A 106 16.04 4.18 -31.53
N GLN A 107 15.55 4.71 -30.41
CA GLN A 107 16.12 4.45 -29.09
C GLN A 107 16.05 2.96 -28.71
N ALA A 108 14.93 2.28 -28.98
CA ALA A 108 14.79 0.84 -28.73
C ALA A 108 15.76 0.00 -29.58
N ILE A 109 16.02 0.40 -30.83
CA ILE A 109 17.01 -0.23 -31.71
C ILE A 109 18.42 -0.03 -31.16
N ASP A 110 18.76 1.18 -30.73
CA ASP A 110 20.09 1.51 -30.21
C ASP A 110 20.37 0.80 -28.87
N THR A 111 19.35 0.67 -28.01
CA THR A 111 19.42 -0.04 -26.73
C THR A 111 19.78 -1.52 -26.90
N GLN A 112 19.41 -2.16 -28.01
CA GLN A 112 19.80 -3.54 -28.32
C GLN A 112 21.32 -3.72 -28.52
N LYS A 113 22.07 -2.64 -28.74
CA LYS A 113 23.53 -2.64 -28.96
C LYS A 113 24.30 -1.86 -27.90
N GLY A 114 23.61 -1.23 -26.95
CA GLY A 114 24.17 -0.30 -25.97
C GLY A 114 23.73 -0.63 -24.55
N ASN A 115 23.71 0.39 -23.69
CA ASN A 115 23.28 0.24 -22.31
C ASN A 115 21.76 0.09 -22.25
N SER A 116 21.30 -0.93 -21.54
CA SER A 116 19.90 -1.25 -21.33
C SER A 116 19.46 -1.03 -19.88
N LEU A 117 18.15 -1.13 -19.63
CA LEU A 117 17.63 -1.14 -18.25
C LEU A 117 18.28 -2.25 -17.41
N ALA A 118 18.56 -3.40 -18.02
CA ALA A 118 19.17 -4.55 -17.35
C ALA A 118 20.61 -4.28 -16.86
N ASP A 119 21.27 -3.22 -17.37
CA ASP A 119 22.61 -2.82 -16.95
C ASP A 119 22.61 -1.79 -15.81
N LYS A 120 21.43 -1.29 -15.40
CA LYS A 120 21.33 -0.36 -14.27
C LYS A 120 21.46 -1.10 -12.94
N ALA A 121 22.38 -0.66 -12.08
CA ALA A 121 22.55 -1.23 -10.74
C ALA A 121 21.24 -1.20 -9.92
N ALA A 122 20.51 -0.08 -9.91
CA ALA A 122 19.22 0.01 -9.21
C ALA A 122 18.18 -1.01 -9.70
N PHE A 123 18.16 -1.31 -11.00
CA PHE A 123 17.30 -2.37 -11.56
C PHE A 123 17.76 -3.75 -11.11
N GLN A 124 19.07 -4.03 -11.18
CA GLN A 124 19.64 -5.30 -10.76
C GLN A 124 19.38 -5.54 -9.26
N ASP A 125 19.62 -4.54 -8.42
CA ASP A 125 19.38 -4.59 -6.98
C ASP A 125 17.91 -4.91 -6.68
N ALA A 126 16.96 -4.17 -7.28
CA ALA A 126 15.54 -4.36 -7.00
C ALA A 126 14.97 -5.68 -7.56
N VAL A 127 15.46 -6.15 -8.71
CA VAL A 127 14.96 -7.38 -9.35
C VAL A 127 15.63 -8.65 -8.80
N ALA A 128 16.81 -8.53 -8.17
CA ALA A 128 17.52 -9.67 -7.60
C ALA A 128 16.74 -10.36 -6.47
N ASP A 129 15.98 -9.59 -5.69
CA ASP A 129 15.18 -10.10 -4.57
C ASP A 129 13.79 -10.60 -4.99
N LEU A 130 13.37 -10.39 -6.26
CA LEU A 130 12.10 -10.92 -6.76
C LEU A 130 12.19 -12.43 -7.03
N PRO A 131 11.08 -13.20 -6.87
CA PRO A 131 11.04 -14.62 -7.19
C PRO A 131 11.50 -14.92 -8.62
N THR A 132 12.33 -15.94 -8.80
CA THR A 132 12.87 -16.31 -10.13
C THR A 132 11.78 -16.78 -11.09
N GLU A 133 10.80 -17.51 -10.58
CA GLU A 133 9.63 -17.95 -11.34
C GLU A 133 8.52 -16.91 -11.18
N ARG A 134 8.31 -16.08 -12.20
CA ARG A 134 7.31 -15.02 -12.20
C ARG A 134 6.74 -14.83 -13.60
N VAL A 135 5.47 -14.46 -13.69
CA VAL A 135 4.78 -14.24 -14.97
C VAL A 135 4.77 -12.78 -15.40
N VAL A 136 4.90 -11.86 -14.45
CA VAL A 136 5.01 -10.42 -14.70
C VAL A 136 6.15 -9.85 -13.86
N THR A 137 6.87 -8.89 -14.43
CA THR A 137 7.82 -8.03 -13.71
C THR A 137 7.58 -6.60 -14.14
N MET A 138 7.42 -5.72 -13.16
CA MET A 138 7.35 -4.28 -13.36
C MET A 138 8.53 -3.66 -12.63
N TYR A 139 9.05 -2.57 -13.17
CA TYR A 139 10.10 -1.78 -12.53
C TYR A 139 9.82 -0.31 -12.73
N MET A 140 10.03 0.47 -11.68
CA MET A 140 9.94 1.93 -11.68
C MET A 140 11.24 2.49 -11.10
N ASP A 141 11.82 3.46 -11.80
CA ASP A 141 12.99 4.18 -11.32
C ASP A 141 12.61 5.10 -10.16
N GLY A 142 13.39 5.11 -9.08
CA GLY A 142 13.02 5.82 -7.86
C GLY A 142 12.91 7.33 -8.07
N ALA A 143 13.80 7.92 -8.87
CA ALA A 143 13.75 9.35 -9.16
C ALA A 143 12.51 9.72 -9.99
N GLN A 144 12.12 8.86 -10.94
CA GLN A 144 10.90 9.05 -11.73
C GLN A 144 9.65 8.92 -10.87
N LEU A 145 9.59 7.90 -10.00
CA LEU A 145 8.46 7.71 -9.11
C LEU A 145 8.31 8.89 -8.14
N THR A 146 9.41 9.37 -7.56
CA THR A 146 9.40 10.55 -6.68
C THR A 146 8.91 11.78 -7.44
N GLY A 147 9.44 12.03 -8.65
CA GLY A 147 9.01 13.16 -9.48
C GLY A 147 7.53 13.11 -9.88
N LEU A 148 6.97 11.92 -10.14
CA LEU A 148 5.54 11.75 -10.40
C LEU A 148 4.70 12.02 -9.14
N MET A 149 5.12 11.51 -7.99
CA MET A 149 4.39 11.72 -6.73
C MET A 149 4.41 13.18 -6.29
N GLU A 150 5.50 13.91 -6.53
CA GLU A 150 5.60 15.35 -6.30
C GLU A 150 4.59 16.15 -7.15
N GLN A 151 4.32 15.72 -8.39
CA GLN A 151 3.37 16.37 -9.28
C GLN A 151 1.90 16.15 -8.86
N VAL A 152 1.58 14.98 -8.29
CA VAL A 152 0.22 14.66 -7.80
C VAL A 152 -0.07 15.25 -6.40
N ASN A 153 0.94 15.83 -5.75
CA ASN A 153 0.93 16.26 -4.35
C ASN A 153 -0.03 17.42 -3.95
N PRO A 154 -0.55 18.32 -4.82
CA PRO A 154 -1.37 19.45 -4.35
C PRO A 154 -2.64 19.02 -3.60
N MET A 155 -3.23 17.88 -3.95
CA MET A 155 -4.44 17.35 -3.31
C MET A 155 -4.15 16.43 -2.12
N ALA A 156 -3.04 15.68 -2.16
CA ALA A 156 -2.60 14.77 -1.10
C ALA A 156 -2.04 15.52 0.13
N ALA A 157 -1.40 16.67 -0.08
CA ALA A 157 -0.92 17.55 0.98
C ALA A 157 -2.06 18.07 1.88
N GLY A 158 -3.25 18.31 1.32
CA GLY A 158 -4.43 18.76 2.08
C GLY A 158 -5.05 17.68 2.99
N LEU A 159 -4.74 16.41 2.77
CA LEU A 159 -5.22 15.26 3.56
C LEU A 159 -4.17 14.70 4.52
N GLY A 160 -2.98 15.32 4.62
CA GLY A 160 -1.89 14.84 5.48
C GLY A 160 -1.21 13.54 5.02
N LEU A 161 -1.56 13.03 3.83
CA LEU A 161 -1.00 11.81 3.22
C LEU A 161 0.42 12.03 2.68
N SER A 162 0.87 13.28 2.57
CA SER A 162 2.22 13.65 2.11
C SER A 162 3.33 13.09 2.99
N ALA A 163 3.09 12.92 4.30
CA ALA A 163 4.07 12.35 5.21
C ALA A 163 4.18 10.82 5.10
N ALA A 164 3.08 10.11 4.83
CA ALA A 164 3.11 8.67 4.54
C ALA A 164 3.84 8.38 3.22
N ASN A 165 3.71 9.26 2.23
CA ASN A 165 4.51 9.22 1.00
C ASN A 165 5.99 9.56 1.26
N ALA A 166 6.27 10.53 2.13
CA ALA A 166 7.66 10.88 2.53
C ALA A 166 8.39 9.72 3.25
N LEU A 167 7.67 8.89 4.01
CA LEU A 167 8.22 7.64 4.60
C LEU A 167 8.80 6.69 3.53
N SER A 168 8.28 6.73 2.30
CA SER A 168 8.55 5.72 1.26
C SER A 168 9.57 6.15 0.21
N MET A 169 9.91 7.43 0.07
CA MET A 169 10.52 7.95 -1.17
C MET A 169 11.96 8.49 -1.04
N SER A 170 12.37 8.98 0.14
CA SER A 170 13.75 9.48 0.30
C SER A 170 14.76 8.35 0.16
N GLY A 171 15.78 8.55 -0.67
CA GLY A 171 16.78 7.53 -0.96
C GLY A 171 16.27 6.35 -1.79
N LEU A 172 15.04 6.37 -2.33
CA LEU A 172 14.55 5.28 -3.16
C LEU A 172 15.35 5.23 -4.49
N LYS A 173 16.05 4.12 -4.73
CA LYS A 173 16.75 3.84 -5.99
C LYS A 173 15.78 3.36 -7.06
N GLY A 174 14.82 2.52 -6.67
CA GLY A 174 13.83 1.96 -7.57
C GLY A 174 12.91 0.96 -6.86
N THR A 175 11.79 0.69 -7.51
CA THR A 175 10.80 -0.28 -7.05
C THR A 175 10.61 -1.33 -8.13
N ALA A 176 10.70 -2.60 -7.76
CA ALA A 176 10.35 -3.72 -8.63
C ALA A 176 9.13 -4.45 -8.08
N VAL A 177 8.24 -4.89 -8.97
CA VAL A 177 7.05 -5.67 -8.61
C VAL A 177 7.03 -6.94 -9.43
N SER A 178 6.66 -8.07 -8.83
CA SER A 178 6.41 -9.32 -9.54
C SER A 178 5.03 -9.86 -9.28
N LEU A 179 4.55 -10.67 -10.23
CA LEU A 179 3.34 -11.47 -10.08
C LEU A 179 3.69 -12.93 -10.34
N THR A 180 3.30 -13.80 -9.42
CA THR A 180 3.66 -15.22 -9.42
C THR A 180 2.44 -16.07 -9.04
N PHE A 181 2.26 -17.21 -9.71
CA PHE A 181 1.29 -18.23 -9.30
C PHE A 181 1.99 -19.24 -8.41
N VAL A 182 1.52 -19.35 -7.17
CA VAL A 182 2.04 -20.31 -6.17
C VAL A 182 0.96 -21.31 -5.78
N ASP A 183 1.34 -22.37 -5.08
CA ASP A 183 0.39 -23.41 -4.67
C ASP A 183 -0.76 -22.87 -3.81
N ALA A 184 -0.53 -21.80 -3.05
CA ALA A 184 -1.50 -21.14 -2.21
C ALA A 184 -2.45 -20.20 -2.98
N GLY A 185 -2.06 -19.70 -4.17
CA GLY A 185 -2.84 -18.73 -4.92
C GLY A 185 -1.98 -17.76 -5.74
N LEU A 186 -2.33 -16.48 -5.69
CA LEU A 186 -1.63 -15.42 -6.42
C LEU A 186 -0.70 -14.67 -5.47
N GLN A 187 0.59 -14.65 -5.77
CA GLN A 187 1.61 -13.93 -5.02
C GLN A 187 2.01 -12.65 -5.78
N ILE A 188 2.08 -11.54 -5.04
CA ILE A 188 2.63 -10.26 -5.49
C ILE A 188 3.82 -9.94 -4.60
N ASP A 189 4.97 -9.70 -5.20
CA ASP A 189 6.18 -9.25 -4.49
C ASP A 189 6.50 -7.83 -4.90
N THR A 190 6.78 -6.98 -3.92
CA THR A 190 7.24 -5.61 -4.12
C THR A 190 8.58 -5.46 -3.42
N VAL A 191 9.60 -5.05 -4.16
CA VAL A 191 10.93 -4.75 -3.64
C VAL A 191 11.20 -3.27 -3.83
N ASN A 192 11.45 -2.56 -2.74
CA ASN A 192 11.89 -1.17 -2.74
C ASN A 192 13.37 -1.13 -2.36
N ALA A 193 14.23 -0.73 -3.29
CA ALA A 193 15.67 -0.65 -3.06
C ALA A 193 16.05 0.78 -2.62
N TYR A 194 16.75 0.91 -1.49
CA TYR A 194 17.13 2.21 -0.95
C TYR A 194 18.64 2.49 -1.03
N ASN A 195 18.99 3.77 -1.05
CA ASN A 195 20.34 4.28 -0.84
C ASN A 195 20.53 4.58 0.64
N ALA A 196 21.31 3.75 1.33
CA ALA A 196 21.56 3.88 2.76
C ALA A 196 22.05 5.27 3.16
N ASP A 197 22.89 5.90 2.34
CA ASP A 197 23.51 7.19 2.63
C ASP A 197 22.50 8.36 2.58
N GLU A 198 21.37 8.17 1.90
CA GLU A 198 20.30 9.16 1.76
C GLU A 198 19.17 8.99 2.78
N LEU A 199 19.16 7.89 3.54
CA LEU A 199 18.16 7.66 4.58
C LEU A 199 18.50 8.38 5.88
N SER A 200 17.45 8.92 6.52
CA SER A 200 17.54 9.44 7.89
C SER A 200 17.77 8.32 8.91
N SER A 201 18.20 8.69 10.13
CA SER A 201 18.40 7.72 11.20
C SER A 201 17.09 7.02 11.59
N ALA A 202 15.96 7.74 11.58
CA ALA A 202 14.64 7.18 11.84
C ALA A 202 14.24 6.17 10.75
N GLN A 203 14.51 6.46 9.48
CA GLN A 203 14.24 5.54 8.37
C GLN A 203 15.05 4.25 8.47
N ARG A 204 16.35 4.34 8.76
CA ARG A 204 17.19 3.15 8.97
C ARG A 204 16.68 2.30 10.14
N THR A 205 16.32 2.95 11.25
CA THR A 205 15.76 2.26 12.42
C THR A 205 14.42 1.59 12.11
N MET A 206 13.59 2.18 11.26
CA MET A 206 12.34 1.55 10.80
C MET A 206 12.58 0.32 9.93
N LEU A 207 13.56 0.37 9.03
CA LEU A 207 13.95 -0.81 8.23
C LEU A 207 14.47 -1.92 9.16
N ASP A 208 15.28 -1.60 10.17
CA ASP A 208 15.78 -2.60 11.13
C ASP A 208 14.70 -3.18 12.06
N ALA A 209 13.55 -2.51 12.20
CA ALA A 209 12.48 -2.94 13.10
C ALA A 209 11.74 -4.19 12.60
N TYR A 210 11.74 -4.47 11.29
CA TYR A 210 11.03 -5.61 10.71
C TYR A 210 11.84 -6.92 10.76
N THR A 211 12.32 -7.28 11.95
CA THR A 211 13.14 -8.49 12.16
C THR A 211 12.44 -9.58 12.95
N THR A 212 11.31 -9.26 13.58
CA THR A 212 10.59 -10.20 14.46
C THR A 212 9.08 -10.11 14.25
N ALA A 213 8.42 -11.26 14.36
CA ALA A 213 6.95 -11.31 14.36
C ALA A 213 6.38 -10.40 15.45
N PRO A 214 5.31 -9.63 15.15
CA PRO A 214 4.71 -8.75 16.14
C PRO A 214 4.12 -9.57 17.32
N VAL A 215 4.41 -9.18 18.57
CA VAL A 215 3.96 -9.91 19.78
C VAL A 215 2.47 -9.66 20.05
N SER A 216 1.94 -8.51 19.63
CA SER A 216 0.53 -8.16 19.76
C SER A 216 -0.40 -9.14 19.05
N LEU A 217 0.10 -9.91 18.08
CA LEU A 217 -0.67 -10.96 17.41
C LEU A 217 -1.31 -11.94 18.42
N SER A 218 -0.64 -12.20 19.54
CA SER A 218 -1.16 -13.03 20.62
C SER A 218 -2.31 -12.40 21.43
N LEU A 219 -2.55 -11.10 21.25
CA LEU A 219 -3.65 -10.37 21.89
C LEU A 219 -4.95 -10.45 21.08
N PHE A 220 -4.89 -10.76 19.78
CA PHE A 220 -6.09 -10.78 18.96
C PHE A 220 -6.78 -12.15 19.03
N PRO A 221 -8.12 -12.22 19.11
CA PRO A 221 -8.84 -13.50 19.13
C PRO A 221 -8.73 -14.26 17.80
N GLU A 222 -8.91 -15.58 17.83
CA GLU A 222 -8.80 -16.45 16.65
C GLU A 222 -9.72 -16.08 15.47
N ASP A 223 -10.86 -15.45 15.76
CA ASP A 223 -11.88 -15.04 14.80
C ASP A 223 -11.71 -13.60 14.29
N THR A 224 -10.55 -12.99 14.54
CA THR A 224 -10.18 -11.68 14.00
C THR A 224 -10.24 -11.68 12.47
N PHE A 225 -11.03 -10.78 11.89
CA PHE A 225 -11.16 -10.63 10.44
C PHE A 225 -9.92 -10.02 9.82
N LEU A 226 -9.42 -8.91 10.37
CA LEU A 226 -8.23 -8.22 9.87
C LEU A 226 -7.28 -7.99 11.03
N TYR A 227 -6.02 -8.31 10.84
CA TYR A 227 -4.91 -7.92 11.69
C TYR A 227 -3.89 -7.17 10.84
N MET A 228 -3.41 -6.04 11.34
CA MET A 228 -2.24 -5.33 10.79
C MET A 228 -1.30 -4.98 11.93
N GLY A 229 -0.04 -5.36 11.81
CA GLY A 229 1.01 -5.10 12.79
C GLY A 229 2.14 -4.28 12.16
N ALA A 230 2.63 -3.30 12.90
CA ALA A 230 3.80 -2.50 12.55
C ALA A 230 4.70 -2.30 13.77
N GLN A 231 5.97 -2.00 13.55
CA GLN A 231 6.93 -1.72 14.61
C GLN A 231 7.46 -0.29 14.52
N GLY A 232 7.87 0.26 15.67
CA GLY A 232 8.60 1.52 15.73
C GLY A 232 7.74 2.76 15.48
N LEU A 233 6.54 2.84 16.07
CA LEU A 233 5.67 4.03 15.92
C LEU A 233 6.36 5.33 16.36
N GLY A 234 7.26 5.28 17.35
CA GLY A 234 8.07 6.44 17.73
C GLY A 234 8.89 7.01 16.57
N ASN A 235 9.44 6.15 15.71
CA ASN A 235 10.17 6.56 14.50
C ASN A 235 9.22 7.12 13.43
N ILE A 236 8.02 6.54 13.28
CA ILE A 236 6.98 7.06 12.38
C ILE A 236 6.60 8.48 12.78
N TRP A 237 6.42 8.75 14.08
CA TRP A 237 6.14 10.10 14.57
C TRP A 237 7.30 11.06 14.33
N GLU A 238 8.54 10.65 14.56
CA GLU A 238 9.72 11.48 14.30
C GLU A 238 9.79 11.89 12.82
N LEU A 239 9.58 10.94 11.91
CA LEU A 239 9.51 11.20 10.46
C LEU A 239 8.36 12.14 10.08
N TYR A 240 7.18 11.95 10.67
CA TYR A 240 6.03 12.82 10.45
C TYR A 240 6.32 14.25 10.94
N ARG A 241 6.93 14.37 12.12
CA ARG A 241 7.35 15.65 12.71
C ARG A 241 8.36 16.37 11.83
N GLU A 242 9.40 15.69 11.35
CA GLU A 242 10.40 16.25 10.42
C GLU A 242 9.71 16.81 9.16
N THR A 243 8.75 16.07 8.62
CA THR A 243 7.98 16.48 7.43
C THR A 243 7.14 17.72 7.70
N LEU A 244 6.41 17.76 8.82
CA LEU A 244 5.60 18.91 9.19
C LEU A 244 6.45 20.16 9.42
N VAL A 245 7.54 20.04 10.19
CA VAL A 245 8.48 21.16 10.42
C VAL A 245 9.03 21.69 9.09
N THR A 246 9.40 20.80 8.18
CA THR A 246 9.89 21.17 6.84
C THR A 246 8.83 21.93 6.04
N GLN A 247 7.59 21.43 6.03
CA GLN A 247 6.48 22.06 5.30
C GLN A 247 6.08 23.43 5.89
N MET A 248 6.13 23.57 7.20
CA MET A 248 5.85 24.85 7.87
C MET A 248 6.95 25.88 7.62
N GLY A 249 8.17 25.45 7.26
CA GLY A 249 9.32 26.31 7.02
C GLY A 249 9.87 27.00 8.28
N ASP A 250 9.28 26.71 9.45
CA ASP A 250 9.64 27.29 10.74
C ASP A 250 9.40 26.27 11.88
N PRO A 251 10.47 25.75 12.51
CA PRO A 251 10.35 24.86 13.67
C PRO A 251 9.63 25.50 14.87
N GLU A 252 9.69 26.83 15.04
CA GLU A 252 9.00 27.51 16.14
C GLU A 252 7.48 27.44 15.97
N ALA A 253 6.99 27.53 14.73
CA ALA A 253 5.55 27.44 14.42
C ALA A 253 4.95 26.06 14.77
N PHE A 254 5.71 24.98 14.56
CA PHE A 254 5.31 23.64 15.00
C PHE A 254 5.21 23.59 16.53
N SER A 255 6.24 24.09 17.23
CA SER A 255 6.26 24.13 18.69
C SER A 255 5.12 24.98 19.26
N GLU A 256 4.79 26.11 18.63
CA GLU A 256 3.65 26.95 19.02
C GLU A 256 2.32 26.22 18.83
N SER A 257 2.16 25.51 17.71
CA SER A 257 0.97 24.69 17.43
C SER A 257 0.76 23.60 18.47
N MET A 258 1.84 22.93 18.87
CA MET A 258 1.82 21.92 19.94
C MET A 258 1.51 22.54 21.30
N ALA A 259 2.03 23.74 21.59
CA ALA A 259 1.71 24.47 22.82
C ALA A 259 0.25 24.93 22.87
N LEU A 260 -0.33 25.34 21.74
CA LEU A 260 -1.75 25.65 21.62
C LEU A 260 -2.62 24.42 21.86
N PHE A 261 -2.25 23.28 21.28
CA PHE A 261 -2.93 22.01 21.55
C PHE A 261 -2.85 21.66 23.05
N ALA A 262 -1.68 21.79 23.67
CA ALA A 262 -1.51 21.55 25.10
C ALA A 262 -2.35 22.48 25.98
N ARG A 263 -2.53 23.74 25.58
CA ARG A 263 -3.42 24.68 26.28
C ARG A 263 -4.87 24.21 26.24
N ASP A 264 -5.33 23.75 25.09
CA ASP A 264 -6.75 23.46 24.83
C ASP A 264 -7.14 22.04 25.28
N PHE A 265 -6.21 21.08 25.22
CA PHE A 265 -6.46 19.67 25.51
C PHE A 265 -5.67 19.11 26.69
N GLY A 266 -4.80 19.91 27.31
CA GLY A 266 -4.04 19.54 28.52
C GLY A 266 -2.79 18.70 28.30
N ILE A 267 -2.57 18.21 27.07
CA ILE A 267 -1.41 17.40 26.71
C ILE A 267 -0.72 18.01 25.50
N ASN A 268 0.61 18.01 25.49
CA ASN A 268 1.34 18.21 24.26
C ASN A 268 1.54 16.84 23.59
N PRO A 269 0.94 16.55 22.42
CA PRO A 269 1.08 15.24 21.76
C PRO A 269 2.54 14.87 21.52
N ASP A 270 3.36 15.89 21.24
CA ASP A 270 4.75 15.77 20.85
C ASP A 270 5.69 15.35 21.99
N THR A 271 5.37 15.72 23.22
CA THR A 271 6.21 15.50 24.41
C THR A 271 5.54 14.61 25.46
N ASP A 272 4.22 14.62 25.52
CA ASP A 272 3.45 14.04 26.63
C ASP A 272 2.64 12.82 26.20
N PHE A 273 2.60 12.45 24.92
CA PHE A 273 1.81 11.29 24.48
C PHE A 273 2.57 10.41 23.50
N LEU A 274 2.87 10.92 22.31
CA LEU A 274 3.48 10.14 21.22
C LEU A 274 4.86 9.56 21.57
N PRO A 275 5.74 10.23 22.35
CA PRO A 275 7.00 9.63 22.79
C PRO A 275 6.83 8.36 23.64
N TYR A 276 5.68 8.18 24.29
CA TYR A 276 5.39 6.98 25.09
C TYR A 276 4.86 5.83 24.24
N LEU A 277 4.44 6.09 23.00
CA LEU A 277 3.91 5.10 22.05
C LEU A 277 5.03 4.59 21.14
N ASN A 278 5.99 3.87 21.73
CA ASN A 278 7.30 3.62 21.12
C ASN A 278 7.57 2.15 20.76
N ARG A 279 6.65 1.24 21.05
CA ARG A 279 6.79 -0.17 20.67
C ARG A 279 5.91 -0.50 19.47
N GLU A 280 5.37 -1.70 19.47
CA GLU A 280 4.54 -2.26 18.43
C GLU A 280 3.19 -1.56 18.32
N LEU A 281 2.76 -1.31 17.08
CA LEU A 281 1.43 -0.85 16.73
C LEU A 281 0.69 -2.04 16.14
N ALA A 282 -0.55 -2.27 16.58
CA ALA A 282 -1.41 -3.24 15.95
C ALA A 282 -2.84 -2.74 15.84
N PHE A 283 -3.46 -3.10 14.73
CA PHE A 283 -4.84 -2.81 14.43
C PHE A 283 -5.57 -4.12 14.17
N GLY A 284 -6.76 -4.26 14.73
CA GLY A 284 -7.65 -5.37 14.43
C GLY A 284 -9.07 -4.95 14.13
N LEU A 285 -9.68 -5.68 13.20
CA LEU A 285 -11.13 -5.72 12.97
C LEU A 285 -11.60 -7.12 13.37
N MET A 286 -12.56 -7.20 14.28
CA MET A 286 -13.04 -8.45 14.87
C MET A 286 -14.56 -8.46 15.00
N PRO A 287 -15.21 -9.62 15.18
CA PRO A 287 -16.62 -9.69 15.49
C PRO A 287 -16.96 -8.90 16.77
N ALA A 288 -18.05 -8.13 16.74
CA ALA A 288 -18.56 -7.45 17.93
C ALA A 288 -20.06 -7.22 17.85
N ASP A 289 -20.76 -7.33 18.98
CA ASP A 289 -22.21 -7.10 19.07
C ASP A 289 -22.57 -5.67 19.51
N SER A 290 -21.57 -4.81 19.73
CA SER A 290 -21.73 -3.43 20.23
C SER A 290 -20.58 -2.54 19.80
N GLY A 291 -20.74 -1.22 19.90
CA GLY A 291 -19.73 -0.24 19.53
C GLY A 291 -20.05 0.45 18.21
N LEU A 292 -19.22 1.41 17.82
CA LEU A 292 -19.51 2.33 16.71
C LEU A 292 -20.02 1.64 15.43
N LEU A 293 -19.39 0.56 14.96
CA LEU A 293 -19.82 -0.09 13.72
C LEU A 293 -21.09 -0.92 13.90
N ALA A 294 -21.23 -1.60 15.04
CA ALA A 294 -22.40 -2.42 15.34
C ALA A 294 -23.64 -1.57 15.61
N ASP A 295 -23.49 -0.48 16.37
CA ASP A 295 -24.61 0.36 16.81
C ASP A 295 -25.04 1.38 15.75
N GLU A 296 -24.10 1.97 14.99
CA GLU A 296 -24.42 3.02 13.99
C GLU A 296 -24.56 2.51 12.56
N LEU A 297 -23.84 1.43 12.22
CA LEU A 297 -23.82 0.90 10.85
C LEU A 297 -24.51 -0.47 10.73
N ASP A 298 -25.08 -1.00 11.82
CA ASP A 298 -25.64 -2.36 11.90
C ASP A 298 -24.64 -3.44 11.45
N LEU A 299 -23.34 -3.17 11.56
CA LEU A 299 -22.26 -4.08 11.17
C LEU A 299 -21.68 -4.73 12.42
N PRO A 300 -21.87 -6.05 12.66
CA PRO A 300 -21.47 -6.71 13.90
C PRO A 300 -19.95 -6.91 13.98
N MET A 301 -19.23 -5.80 14.10
CA MET A 301 -17.79 -5.68 14.03
C MET A 301 -17.31 -4.61 15.00
N GLY A 302 -16.12 -4.82 15.56
CA GLY A 302 -15.42 -3.89 16.42
C GLY A 302 -14.02 -3.64 15.89
N MET A 303 -13.49 -2.45 16.14
CA MET A 303 -12.12 -2.08 15.81
C MET A 303 -11.33 -1.85 17.09
N VAL A 304 -10.08 -2.32 17.11
CA VAL A 304 -9.14 -2.05 18.20
C VAL A 304 -7.78 -1.68 17.62
N LEU A 305 -7.23 -0.58 18.12
CA LEU A 305 -5.85 -0.17 17.99
C LEU A 305 -5.13 -0.45 19.32
N VAL A 306 -4.00 -1.12 19.25
CA VAL A 306 -3.12 -1.42 20.37
C VAL A 306 -1.76 -0.83 20.08
N VAL A 307 -1.18 -0.09 21.02
CA VAL A 307 0.14 0.51 20.86
C VAL A 307 0.98 0.27 22.09
N GLY A 308 2.09 -0.45 21.95
CA GLY A 308 2.94 -0.77 23.07
C GLY A 308 3.72 0.45 23.60
N THR A 309 3.92 0.46 24.90
CA THR A 309 4.66 1.50 25.63
C THR A 309 5.70 0.88 26.54
N ASP A 310 6.80 1.58 26.78
CA ASP A 310 7.75 1.26 27.84
C ASP A 310 7.54 2.09 29.12
N ASN A 311 6.55 2.99 29.13
CA ASN A 311 6.25 3.89 30.23
C ASN A 311 4.75 4.06 30.45
N GLU A 312 4.09 2.97 30.84
CA GLU A 312 2.66 2.92 31.12
C GLU A 312 2.21 4.00 32.12
N ALA A 313 3.02 4.28 33.14
CA ALA A 313 2.67 5.24 34.19
C ALA A 313 2.60 6.68 33.67
N ALA A 314 3.56 7.11 32.85
CA ALA A 314 3.53 8.44 32.24
C ALA A 314 2.38 8.56 31.23
N LEU A 315 2.18 7.51 30.42
CA LEU A 315 1.08 7.45 29.46
C LEU A 315 -0.30 7.53 30.16
N ALA A 316 -0.48 6.81 31.26
CA ALA A 316 -1.70 6.88 32.07
C ALA A 316 -1.98 8.29 32.61
N ALA A 317 -0.94 8.99 33.06
CA ALA A 317 -1.05 10.35 33.55
C ALA A 317 -1.50 11.31 32.43
N SER A 318 -0.90 11.19 31.25
CA SER A 318 -1.28 12.01 30.09
C SER A 318 -2.70 11.74 29.62
N ILE A 319 -3.12 10.48 29.56
CA ILE A 319 -4.50 10.10 29.23
C ILE A 319 -5.47 10.71 30.25
N ALA A 320 -5.17 10.59 31.55
CA ALA A 320 -6.02 11.16 32.59
C ALA A 320 -6.16 12.69 32.48
N THR A 321 -5.05 13.41 32.23
CA THR A 321 -5.07 14.86 32.03
C THR A 321 -5.85 15.26 30.78
N PHE A 322 -5.67 14.53 29.67
CA PHE A 322 -6.45 14.74 28.46
C PHE A 322 -7.95 14.54 28.70
N THR A 323 -8.32 13.42 29.34
CA THR A 323 -9.73 13.13 29.66
C THR A 323 -10.35 14.21 30.55
N GLU A 324 -9.63 14.66 31.59
CA GLU A 324 -10.08 15.75 32.46
C GLU A 324 -10.37 17.03 31.65
N LYS A 325 -9.48 17.40 30.72
CA LYS A 325 -9.65 18.62 29.91
C LYS A 325 -10.78 18.55 28.89
N ILE A 326 -10.95 17.42 28.21
CA ILE A 326 -12.01 17.30 27.22
C ILE A 326 -13.42 17.17 27.84
N THR A 327 -13.49 16.73 29.10
CA THR A 327 -14.76 16.57 29.83
C THR A 327 -15.10 17.74 30.74
N ASP A 328 -14.14 18.59 31.11
CA ASP A 328 -14.41 19.80 31.91
C ASP A 328 -15.22 20.82 31.08
N PRO A 329 -16.45 21.16 31.51
CA PRO A 329 -17.31 22.13 30.81
C PRO A 329 -16.75 23.57 30.84
N ASN A 330 -15.76 23.85 31.70
CA ASN A 330 -15.11 25.16 31.77
C ASN A 330 -13.91 25.29 30.82
N THR A 331 -13.46 24.19 30.22
CA THR A 331 -12.42 24.19 29.18
C THR A 331 -13.03 23.85 27.83
N SER A 332 -13.08 22.57 27.48
CA SER A 332 -13.45 22.13 26.14
C SER A 332 -14.89 21.62 26.09
N GLY A 333 -15.38 20.99 27.16
CA GLY A 333 -16.76 20.50 27.29
C GLY A 333 -17.22 19.61 26.13
N LEU A 334 -16.28 18.88 25.50
CA LEU A 334 -16.52 18.14 24.25
C LEU A 334 -17.44 16.94 24.45
N GLY A 335 -17.49 16.41 25.67
CA GLY A 335 -18.25 15.23 25.99
C GLY A 335 -18.18 14.81 27.44
N GLN A 336 -18.57 13.56 27.68
CA GLN A 336 -18.47 12.90 28.97
C GLN A 336 -17.58 11.67 28.82
N ALA A 337 -16.87 11.30 29.89
CA ALA A 337 -16.08 10.09 29.92
C ALA A 337 -16.40 9.28 31.18
N ASN A 338 -16.71 8.00 30.99
CA ASN A 338 -16.87 7.05 32.09
C ASN A 338 -15.59 6.25 32.24
N ARG A 339 -14.99 6.29 33.44
CA ARG A 339 -13.82 5.48 33.74
C ARG A 339 -14.23 4.05 34.07
N VAL A 340 -13.62 3.09 33.39
CA VAL A 340 -13.82 1.66 33.58
C VAL A 340 -12.49 1.02 33.97
N GLU A 341 -12.47 0.29 35.09
CA GLU A 341 -11.32 -0.51 35.51
C GLU A 341 -11.68 -1.99 35.44
N SER A 342 -10.95 -2.75 34.62
CA SER A 342 -11.25 -4.17 34.40
C SER A 342 -10.01 -4.91 33.90
N ASN A 343 -9.77 -6.14 34.38
CA ASN A 343 -8.69 -7.02 33.93
C ASN A 343 -7.27 -6.40 33.93
N GLY A 344 -7.02 -5.42 34.81
CA GLY A 344 -5.76 -4.68 34.89
C GLY A 344 -5.64 -3.53 33.87
N LEU A 345 -6.74 -3.13 33.24
CA LEU A 345 -6.84 -1.99 32.32
C LEU A 345 -7.53 -0.82 33.02
N THR A 346 -7.10 0.39 32.70
CA THR A 346 -7.82 1.63 32.99
C THR A 346 -8.29 2.24 31.67
N LEU A 347 -9.60 2.19 31.45
CA LEU A 347 -10.25 2.63 30.21
C LEU A 347 -11.18 3.82 30.48
N TYR A 348 -11.42 4.61 29.44
CA TYR A 348 -12.33 5.75 29.41
C TYR A 348 -13.27 5.59 28.23
N GLU A 349 -14.55 5.40 28.51
CA GLU A 349 -15.63 5.41 27.53
C GLU A 349 -16.05 6.85 27.29
N PHE A 350 -15.65 7.42 26.17
CA PHE A 350 -15.96 8.79 25.80
C PHE A 350 -17.15 8.85 24.85
N SER A 351 -18.09 9.73 25.15
CA SER A 351 -19.22 10.08 24.29
C SER A 351 -19.27 11.59 24.11
N THR A 352 -19.56 12.07 22.91
CA THR A 352 -19.61 13.51 22.65
C THR A 352 -20.87 14.15 23.24
N SER A 353 -20.82 15.44 23.52
CA SER A 353 -21.99 16.22 23.97
C SER A 353 -23.05 16.40 22.86
N TYR A 354 -22.69 16.16 21.60
CA TYR A 354 -23.54 16.36 20.42
C TYR A 354 -24.26 15.08 19.99
N ASP A 355 -23.60 13.95 20.23
CA ASP A 355 -24.06 12.62 19.85
C ASP A 355 -23.57 11.61 20.89
N GLU A 356 -24.51 11.11 21.70
CA GLU A 356 -24.26 10.08 22.73
C GLU A 356 -24.05 8.69 22.12
N ALA A 357 -24.36 8.52 20.83
CA ALA A 357 -24.25 7.29 20.09
C ALA A 357 -22.82 7.09 19.54
N LEU A 358 -22.15 8.20 19.19
CA LEU A 358 -20.71 8.20 18.91
C LEU A 358 -19.90 7.95 20.20
N ARG A 359 -19.54 6.68 20.42
CA ARG A 359 -18.74 6.22 21.56
C ARG A 359 -17.40 5.67 21.10
N LEU A 360 -16.35 6.08 21.79
CA LEU A 360 -15.01 5.52 21.63
C LEU A 360 -14.47 5.18 23.01
N THR A 361 -13.69 4.11 23.09
CA THR A 361 -13.02 3.73 24.33
C THR A 361 -11.52 3.85 24.15
N TYR A 362 -10.84 4.49 25.08
CA TYR A 362 -9.38 4.55 25.06
C TYR A 362 -8.81 4.39 26.47
N GLY A 363 -7.55 4.00 26.59
CA GLY A 363 -6.94 3.83 27.90
C GLY A 363 -5.62 3.10 27.84
N THR A 364 -5.18 2.61 28.99
CA THR A 364 -3.88 1.95 29.12
C THR A 364 -3.92 0.81 30.13
N GLY A 365 -2.98 -0.11 29.98
CA GLY A 365 -2.75 -1.22 30.90
C GLY A 365 -1.94 -2.34 30.26
N ARG A 366 -1.15 -3.05 31.07
CA ARG A 366 -0.33 -4.19 30.62
C ARG A 366 0.69 -3.80 29.54
N ASP A 367 1.32 -2.64 29.69
CA ASP A 367 2.31 -2.09 28.75
C ASP A 367 1.76 -1.67 27.37
N TYR A 368 0.44 -1.43 27.25
CA TYR A 368 -0.18 -0.95 26.01
C TYR A 368 -1.15 0.21 26.24
N PHE A 369 -1.19 1.11 25.25
CA PHE A 369 -2.32 1.98 24.96
C PHE A 369 -3.35 1.24 24.10
N TYR A 370 -4.62 1.49 24.36
CA TYR A 370 -5.74 0.96 23.60
C TYR A 370 -6.63 2.11 23.11
N LEU A 371 -7.13 1.96 21.90
CA LEU A 371 -8.25 2.73 21.35
C LEU A 371 -9.17 1.74 20.63
N GLY A 372 -10.46 1.73 20.97
CA GLY A 372 -11.43 0.84 20.37
C GLY A 372 -12.79 1.47 20.22
N THR A 373 -13.64 0.81 19.43
CA THR A 373 -15.03 1.25 19.19
C THR A 373 -15.95 1.02 20.38
N SER A 374 -15.56 0.15 21.33
CA SER A 374 -16.21 -0.05 22.62
C SER A 374 -15.24 -0.64 23.65
N THR A 375 -15.63 -0.60 24.93
CA THR A 375 -14.94 -1.32 26.00
C THR A 375 -14.97 -2.83 25.77
N ALA A 376 -16.05 -3.35 25.21
CA ALA A 376 -16.18 -4.78 24.92
C ALA A 376 -15.14 -5.24 23.91
N ASP A 377 -14.86 -4.43 22.88
CA ASP A 377 -13.84 -4.74 21.86
C ASP A 377 -12.43 -4.79 22.45
N ILE A 378 -12.08 -3.85 23.36
CA ILE A 378 -10.78 -3.90 24.03
C ILE A 378 -10.71 -5.10 24.98
N GLN A 379 -11.82 -5.46 25.63
CA GLN A 379 -11.88 -6.57 26.57
C GLN A 379 -11.94 -7.95 25.89
N SER A 380 -12.30 -8.03 24.61
CA SER A 380 -12.27 -9.27 23.82
C SER A 380 -10.85 -9.67 23.40
N LEU A 381 -9.87 -8.77 23.56
CA LEU A 381 -8.46 -9.11 23.40
C LEU A 381 -8.04 -10.23 24.37
N GLN A 382 -7.19 -11.12 23.87
CA GLN A 382 -6.71 -12.31 24.55
C GLN A 382 -5.60 -11.94 25.54
N PHE A 383 -6.01 -11.75 26.78
CA PHE A 383 -5.14 -11.36 27.90
C PHE A 383 -4.64 -12.55 28.74
N GLY A 384 -4.41 -13.71 28.10
CA GLY A 384 -3.97 -14.96 28.73
C GLY A 384 -5.06 -16.03 28.91
N GLY A 385 -6.18 -15.94 28.19
CA GLY A 385 -7.21 -16.97 28.05
C GLY A 385 -7.74 -16.98 26.62
N GLY A 386 -8.41 -18.06 26.19
CA GLY A 386 -8.92 -18.28 24.82
C GLY A 386 -7.86 -18.65 23.78
N THR A 387 -8.27 -18.82 22.52
CA THR A 387 -7.39 -19.11 21.38
C THR A 387 -7.02 -17.79 20.69
N ALA A 388 -5.73 -17.52 20.54
CA ALA A 388 -5.25 -16.32 19.88
C ALA A 388 -5.22 -16.49 18.35
N LEU A 389 -5.20 -15.38 17.60
CA LEU A 389 -5.02 -15.37 16.15
C LEU A 389 -3.75 -16.10 15.72
N ALA A 390 -2.66 -15.95 16.49
CA ALA A 390 -1.40 -16.66 16.26
C ALA A 390 -1.55 -18.20 16.27
N ASP A 391 -2.55 -18.71 16.98
CA ASP A 391 -2.83 -20.14 17.12
C ASP A 391 -3.91 -20.64 16.15
N SER A 392 -4.50 -19.77 15.33
CA SER A 392 -5.57 -20.16 14.41
C SER A 392 -5.02 -20.90 13.19
N ASP A 393 -5.72 -21.96 12.77
CA ASP A 393 -5.34 -22.76 11.60
C ASP A 393 -5.24 -21.89 10.33
N GLY A 394 -6.14 -20.92 10.18
CA GLY A 394 -6.16 -20.00 9.05
C GLY A 394 -4.93 -19.11 9.00
N TYR A 395 -4.55 -18.53 10.15
CA TYR A 395 -3.34 -17.72 10.24
C TYR A 395 -2.08 -18.56 10.03
N GLN A 396 -1.95 -19.71 10.68
CA GLN A 396 -0.77 -20.57 10.55
C GLN A 396 -0.59 -21.09 9.13
N THR A 397 -1.69 -21.44 8.45
CA THR A 397 -1.66 -21.83 7.02
C THR A 397 -1.20 -20.67 6.15
N ALA A 398 -1.67 -19.45 6.41
CA ALA A 398 -1.28 -18.28 5.64
C ALA A 398 0.20 -17.94 5.83
N VAL A 399 0.69 -17.97 7.07
CA VAL A 399 2.09 -17.69 7.38
C VAL A 399 3.04 -18.73 6.80
N ALA A 400 2.66 -20.02 6.82
CA ALA A 400 3.46 -21.11 6.26
C ALA A 400 3.64 -21.03 4.73
N ALA A 401 2.89 -20.16 4.03
CA ALA A 401 3.04 -19.94 2.59
C ALA A 401 4.14 -18.93 2.24
N PHE A 402 4.62 -18.12 3.18
CA PHE A 402 5.71 -17.20 2.94
C PHE A 402 7.08 -17.89 2.97
N PRO A 403 8.08 -17.38 2.24
CA PRO A 403 9.48 -17.76 2.43
C PRO A 403 9.93 -17.64 3.88
N ASP A 404 10.88 -18.50 4.26
CA ASP A 404 11.56 -18.40 5.55
C ASP A 404 12.17 -16.99 5.70
N GLU A 405 12.23 -16.48 6.94
CA GLU A 405 12.75 -15.14 7.30
C GLU A 405 11.82 -13.95 7.00
N MET A 406 10.65 -14.16 6.38
CA MET A 406 9.64 -13.10 6.28
C MET A 406 8.86 -12.94 7.58
N VAL A 407 8.56 -11.69 7.92
CA VAL A 407 7.80 -11.29 9.10
C VAL A 407 6.37 -10.97 8.67
N PRO A 408 5.34 -11.73 9.12
CA PRO A 408 3.95 -11.42 8.82
C PRO A 408 3.54 -10.07 9.45
N VAL A 409 2.95 -9.19 8.64
CA VAL A 409 2.49 -7.85 9.06
C VAL A 409 1.01 -7.63 8.81
N MET A 410 0.37 -8.45 7.99
CA MET A 410 -1.06 -8.37 7.72
C MET A 410 -1.67 -9.77 7.57
N TYR A 411 -2.86 -9.94 8.12
CA TYR A 411 -3.73 -11.09 7.86
C TYR A 411 -5.17 -10.60 7.71
N LEU A 412 -5.88 -11.09 6.69
CA LEU A 412 -7.27 -10.79 6.43
C LEU A 412 -8.02 -12.09 6.11
N ASP A 413 -8.89 -12.54 7.01
CA ASP A 413 -9.92 -13.54 6.75
C ASP A 413 -11.08 -12.89 5.98
N LEU A 414 -10.89 -12.80 4.68
CA LEU A 414 -11.86 -12.20 3.77
C LEU A 414 -13.18 -13.00 3.75
N ARG A 415 -13.12 -14.32 3.92
CA ARG A 415 -14.31 -15.17 3.93
C ARG A 415 -15.22 -14.85 5.11
N SER A 416 -14.65 -14.83 6.31
CA SER A 416 -15.41 -14.55 7.52
C SER A 416 -15.91 -13.10 7.53
N LEU A 417 -15.11 -12.15 7.05
CA LEU A 417 -15.54 -10.76 6.87
C LEU A 417 -16.73 -10.65 5.91
N MET A 418 -16.64 -11.22 4.70
CA MET A 418 -17.70 -11.15 3.70
C MET A 418 -18.98 -11.84 4.17
N SER A 419 -18.88 -12.96 4.88
CA SER A 419 -20.02 -13.63 5.50
C SER A 419 -20.73 -12.72 6.53
N THR A 420 -19.95 -11.99 7.33
CA THR A 420 -20.45 -11.07 8.36
C THR A 420 -21.16 -9.88 7.73
N VAL A 421 -20.52 -9.22 6.75
CA VAL A 421 -21.13 -8.10 6.01
C VAL A 421 -22.40 -8.54 5.30
N ARG A 422 -22.38 -9.69 4.61
CA ARG A 422 -23.57 -10.22 3.92
C ARG A 422 -24.74 -10.42 4.86
N SER A 423 -24.47 -10.96 6.06
CA SER A 423 -25.50 -11.23 7.06
C SER A 423 -26.14 -9.93 7.56
N SER A 424 -25.35 -8.89 7.78
CA SER A 424 -25.84 -7.55 8.11
C SER A 424 -26.72 -6.95 7.00
N VAL A 425 -26.23 -6.91 5.76
CA VAL A 425 -26.97 -6.34 4.60
C VAL A 425 -28.28 -7.12 4.35
N ALA A 426 -28.28 -8.44 4.56
CA ALA A 426 -29.49 -9.25 4.43
C ALA A 426 -30.56 -8.89 5.46
N THR A 427 -30.17 -8.40 6.65
CA THR A 427 -31.10 -7.97 7.70
C THR A 427 -31.61 -6.55 7.51
N SER A 428 -30.90 -5.69 6.79
CA SER A 428 -31.24 -4.27 6.59
C SER A 428 -32.26 -4.00 5.47
N ASN A 429 -32.84 -5.04 4.83
CA ASN A 429 -33.71 -4.93 3.65
C ASN A 429 -33.07 -4.15 2.47
N THR A 430 -31.74 -4.06 2.42
CA THR A 430 -31.00 -3.39 1.34
C THR A 430 -30.95 -4.29 0.09
N ASP A 431 -30.86 -3.67 -1.09
CA ASP A 431 -30.68 -4.42 -2.35
C ASP A 431 -29.31 -5.12 -2.35
N MET A 432 -29.35 -6.46 -2.40
CA MET A 432 -28.17 -7.31 -2.41
C MET A 432 -27.44 -7.33 -3.76
N THR A 433 -28.01 -6.74 -4.82
CA THR A 433 -27.48 -6.86 -6.18
C THR A 433 -26.05 -6.35 -6.32
N GLU A 434 -25.74 -5.18 -5.76
CA GLU A 434 -24.37 -4.62 -5.80
C GLU A 434 -23.39 -5.45 -4.96
N PHE A 435 -23.81 -5.88 -3.77
CA PHE A 435 -23.01 -6.75 -2.93
C PHE A 435 -22.67 -8.06 -3.65
N GLU A 436 -23.65 -8.74 -4.25
CA GLU A 436 -23.43 -10.02 -4.92
C GLU A 436 -22.55 -9.89 -6.18
N GLN A 437 -22.56 -8.72 -6.85
CA GLN A 437 -21.62 -8.45 -7.96
C GLN A 437 -20.18 -8.37 -7.47
N VAL A 438 -19.93 -7.62 -6.40
CA VAL A 438 -18.59 -7.50 -5.80
C VAL A 438 -18.16 -8.84 -5.20
N ALA A 439 -19.06 -9.49 -4.46
CA ALA A 439 -18.81 -10.76 -3.82
C ALA A 439 -18.49 -11.85 -4.85
N ALA A 440 -19.11 -11.86 -6.03
CA ALA A 440 -18.76 -12.82 -7.08
C ALA A 440 -17.28 -12.77 -7.51
N VAL A 441 -16.64 -11.59 -7.44
CA VAL A 441 -15.21 -11.42 -7.75
C VAL A 441 -14.34 -11.81 -6.55
N LEU A 442 -14.82 -11.56 -5.33
CA LEU A 442 -14.05 -11.78 -4.10
C LEU A 442 -14.21 -13.19 -3.51
N TYR A 443 -15.31 -13.90 -3.74
CA TYR A 443 -15.58 -15.23 -3.17
C TYR A 443 -14.50 -16.29 -3.46
N PRO A 444 -13.82 -16.28 -4.62
CA PRO A 444 -12.68 -17.19 -4.82
C PRO A 444 -11.55 -16.97 -3.83
N LEU A 445 -11.44 -15.76 -3.26
CA LEU A 445 -10.46 -15.40 -2.25
C LEU A 445 -10.98 -15.72 -0.86
N HIS A 446 -10.21 -16.46 -0.06
CA HIS A 446 -10.57 -16.71 1.34
C HIS A 446 -9.70 -15.94 2.33
N THR A 447 -8.43 -15.73 2.00
CA THR A 447 -7.47 -15.05 2.86
C THR A 447 -6.60 -14.12 2.03
N ILE A 448 -6.23 -12.98 2.60
CA ILE A 448 -5.14 -12.15 2.11
C ILE A 448 -4.14 -12.01 3.24
N ALA A 449 -2.87 -12.28 2.98
CA ALA A 449 -1.82 -12.05 3.97
C ALA A 449 -0.66 -11.30 3.34
N ALA A 450 0.03 -10.50 4.14
CA ALA A 450 1.27 -9.87 3.74
C ALA A 450 2.36 -10.05 4.78
N ALA A 451 3.59 -10.24 4.29
CA ALA A 451 4.78 -10.34 5.08
C ALA A 451 5.88 -9.45 4.49
N VAL A 452 6.83 -9.05 5.32
CA VAL A 452 7.95 -8.19 4.93
C VAL A 452 9.26 -8.80 5.37
N HIS A 453 10.30 -8.55 4.59
CA HIS A 453 11.68 -8.87 4.90
C HIS A 453 12.57 -7.72 4.45
N ILE A 454 13.65 -7.50 5.18
CA ILE A 454 14.59 -6.42 4.92
C ILE A 454 15.96 -7.06 4.67
N ASN A 455 16.48 -6.89 3.46
CA ASN A 455 17.77 -7.44 3.02
C ASN A 455 18.66 -6.32 2.49
N ASP A 456 19.81 -6.05 3.11
CA ASP A 456 20.81 -5.08 2.63
C ASP A 456 20.21 -3.75 2.11
N MET A 457 19.24 -3.18 2.85
CA MET A 457 18.49 -1.94 2.54
C MET A 457 17.40 -2.06 1.48
N ASN A 458 17.06 -3.26 1.05
CA ASN A 458 15.89 -3.54 0.24
C ASN A 458 14.73 -3.95 1.15
N MET A 459 13.59 -3.29 1.00
CA MET A 459 12.34 -3.71 1.62
C MET A 459 11.57 -4.60 0.66
N HIS A 460 11.55 -5.90 0.95
CA HIS A 460 10.79 -6.90 0.20
C HIS A 460 9.48 -7.18 0.93
N GLN A 461 8.37 -6.80 0.32
CA GLN A 461 7.03 -7.15 0.76
C GLN A 461 6.45 -8.23 -0.14
N THR A 462 5.90 -9.28 0.44
CA THR A 462 5.14 -10.32 -0.26
C THR A 462 3.70 -10.29 0.21
N THR A 463 2.77 -10.21 -0.74
CA THR A 463 1.33 -10.32 -0.49
C THR A 463 0.80 -11.55 -1.23
N ILE A 464 0.11 -12.44 -0.52
CA ILE A 464 -0.51 -13.63 -1.10
C ILE A 464 -2.03 -13.49 -1.00
N PHE A 465 -2.69 -13.63 -2.15
CA PHE A 465 -4.14 -13.78 -2.27
C PHE A 465 -4.44 -15.27 -2.38
N PHE A 466 -5.01 -15.84 -1.32
CA PHE A 466 -5.26 -17.27 -1.23
C PHE A 466 -6.57 -17.61 -1.94
N ILE A 467 -6.48 -18.50 -2.94
CA ILE A 467 -7.58 -18.82 -3.86
C ILE A 467 -8.02 -20.26 -3.62
N GLU A 468 -9.33 -20.50 -3.52
CA GLU A 468 -9.88 -21.85 -3.49
C GLU A 468 -9.56 -22.60 -4.81
N LYS A 469 -9.03 -23.83 -4.68
CA LYS A 469 -8.70 -24.70 -5.82
C LYS A 469 -9.91 -25.39 -6.43
#